data_AF-A0A0S2E0J5-F1
#
_entry.id   AF-A0A0S2E0J5-F1
#
_cell.length_a   1.000
_cell.length_b   1.000
_cell.length_c   1.000
_cell.angle_alpha   90.00
_cell.angle_beta   90.00
_cell.angle_gamma   90.00
#
_symmetry.space_group_name_H-M   'P 1'
#
loop_
_entity.id
_entity.type
_entity.pdbx_description
1 polymer ?
#
loop_
_entity_poly.entity_id
_entity_poly.type
_entity_poly.pdbx_seq_one_letter_code
_entity_poly.pdbx_strand_id
1 'polypeptide(L)' 'MRANPHACDTAEGIHRWWFGSEHEVAMDELQEALDWMKRCGVIEETVAADGRRRYRRLAGDALLGALLTQRRGD' A
#
# COMPACT_ATOMS: atom_id res chain seq x y z
N MET A 1 -12.74 -11.45 -0.42
CA MET A 1 -11.27 -11.55 -0.61
C MET A 1 -10.69 -12.17 0.64
N ARG A 2 -10.13 -13.39 0.57
CA ARG A 2 -9.47 -14.04 1.71
C ARG A 2 -8.14 -13.33 1.97
N ALA A 3 -7.85 -13.00 3.23
CA ALA A 3 -6.55 -12.50 3.63
C ALA A 3 -5.47 -13.51 3.24
N ASN A 4 -4.73 -13.25 2.16
CA ASN A 4 -3.51 -13.96 1.83
C ASN A 4 -2.37 -13.24 2.57
N PRO A 5 -1.82 -13.79 3.66
CA PRO A 5 -0.72 -13.17 4.40
C PRO A 5 0.57 -13.04 3.57
N HIS A 6 0.60 -13.56 2.34
CA HIS A 6 1.67 -13.42 1.35
C HIS A 6 1.31 -12.53 0.15
N ALA A 7 0.24 -11.74 0.23
CA ALA A 7 -0.03 -10.69 -0.75
C ALA A 7 1.06 -9.61 -0.63
N CYS A 8 2.21 -9.89 -1.24
CA CYS A 8 3.30 -8.96 -1.43
C CYS A 8 3.17 -8.43 -2.85
N ASP A 9 2.74 -7.18 -3.00
CA ASP A 9 2.65 -6.54 -4.31
C ASP A 9 3.79 -5.54 -4.50
N THR A 10 4.16 -5.30 -5.76
CA THR A 10 5.02 -4.18 -6.17
C THR A 10 4.15 -2.95 -6.39
N ALA A 11 4.72 -1.74 -6.38
CA ALA A 11 3.98 -0.52 -6.71
C ALA A 11 3.29 -0.64 -8.09
N GLU A 12 3.98 -1.23 -9.07
CA GLU A 12 3.43 -1.47 -10.41
C GLU A 12 2.27 -2.47 -10.40
N GLY A 13 2.35 -3.51 -9.57
CA GLY A 13 1.28 -4.50 -9.40
C GLY A 13 0.04 -3.87 -8.77
N ILE A 14 0.23 -3.08 -7.70
CA ILE A 14 -0.84 -2.32 -7.05
C ILE A 14 -1.47 -1.37 -8.08
N HIS A 15 -0.66 -0.59 -8.79
CA HIS A 15 -1.12 0.35 -9.82
C HIS A 15 -1.98 -0.32 -10.89
N ARG A 16 -1.48 -1.42 -11.45
CA ARG A 16 -2.10 -2.12 -12.58
C ARG A 16 -3.39 -2.86 -12.22
N TRP A 17 -3.44 -3.46 -11.04
CA TRP A 17 -4.49 -4.44 -10.71
C TRP A 17 -5.51 -3.93 -9.70
N TRP A 18 -5.17 -2.92 -8.91
CA TRP A 18 -6.04 -2.44 -7.82
C TRP A 18 -6.75 -1.14 -8.19
N PHE A 19 -6.16 -0.34 -9.08
CA PHE A 19 -6.80 0.83 -9.66
C PHE A 19 -7.38 0.44 -11.01
N GLY A 20 -8.71 0.45 -11.09
CA GLY A 20 -9.43 0.24 -12.35
C GLY A 20 -9.44 1.51 -13.20
N SER A 21 -10.03 1.42 -14.39
CA SER A 21 -10.17 2.56 -15.32
C SER A 21 -11.03 3.72 -14.78
N GLU A 22 -11.75 3.52 -13.68
CA GLU A 22 -12.57 4.54 -13.03
C GLU A 22 -11.80 5.40 -12.01
N HIS A 23 -10.58 4.99 -11.64
CA HIS A 23 -9.68 5.77 -10.78
C HIS A 23 -8.29 5.72 -11.38
N GLU A 24 -7.98 6.70 -12.22
CA GLU A 24 -6.63 6.92 -12.70
C GLU A 24 -5.81 7.56 -11.57
N VAL A 25 -5.01 6.75 -10.90
CA VAL A 25 -4.06 7.22 -9.88
C VAL A 25 -2.69 7.34 -10.53
N ALA A 26 -2.05 8.49 -10.38
CA ALA A 26 -0.71 8.68 -10.91
C ALA A 26 0.31 7.88 -10.07
N MET A 27 1.38 7.39 -10.71
CA MET A 27 2.35 6.50 -10.03
C MET A 27 3.08 7.20 -8.88
N ASP A 28 3.29 8.50 -9.00
CA ASP A 28 3.84 9.37 -7.95
C ASP A 28 2.88 9.47 -6.75
N GLU A 29 1.60 9.71 -6.98
CA GLU A 29 0.58 9.73 -5.92
C GLU A 29 0.50 8.38 -5.18
N LEU A 30 0.57 7.27 -5.93
CA LEU A 30 0.65 5.94 -5.34
C LEU A 30 1.91 5.78 -4.49
N GLN A 31 3.07 6.22 -4.99
CA GLN A 31 4.32 6.11 -4.24
C GLN A 31 4.29 6.97 -2.97
N GLU A 32 3.73 8.18 -3.03
CA GLU A 32 3.53 9.04 -1.85
C GLU A 32 2.61 8.40 -0.80
N ALA A 33 1.53 7.74 -1.26
CA ALA A 33 0.63 7.01 -0.38
C ALA A 33 1.34 5.82 0.28
N LEU A 34 2.10 5.04 -0.47
CA LEU A 34 2.90 3.92 0.05
C LEU A 34 3.95 4.41 1.06
N ASP A 35 4.64 5.52 0.77
CA ASP A 35 5.64 6.11 1.66
C ASP A 35 5.01 6.64 2.95
N TRP A 36 3.80 7.20 2.88
CA TRP A 36 3.06 7.56 4.08
C TRP A 36 2.64 6.33 4.89
N MET A 37 2.09 5.30 4.25
CA MET A 37 1.71 4.05 4.94
C MET A 37 2.92 3.39 5.62
N LYS A 38 4.10 3.43 4.97
CA LYS A 38 5.36 2.96 5.54
C LYS A 38 5.77 3.78 6.77
N ARG A 39 5.72 5.12 6.68
CA ARG A 39 6.01 6.02 7.82
C ARG A 39 5.08 5.79 9.00
N CYS A 40 3.81 5.46 8.74
CA CYS A 40 2.84 5.12 9.78
C CYS A 40 2.97 3.69 10.33
N GLY A 41 3.91 2.88 9.83
CA GLY A 41 4.09 1.48 10.26
C GLY A 41 2.98 0.54 9.80
N VAL A 42 2.17 0.94 8.82
CA VAL A 42 1.07 0.13 8.28
C VAL A 42 1.59 -0.97 7.37
N ILE A 43 2.63 -0.65 6.59
CA ILE A 43 3.29 -1.56 5.67
C ILE A 43 4.80 -1.57 5.90
N GLU A 44 5.42 -2.68 5.53
CA GLU A 44 6.86 -2.83 5.39
C GLU A 44 7.21 -2.86 3.91
N GLU A 45 8.33 -2.25 3.55
CA GLU A 45 8.94 -2.38 2.24
C GLU A 45 10.16 -3.30 2.34
N THR A 46 10.23 -4.31 1.49
CA THR A 46 11.38 -5.20 1.40
C THR A 46 11.87 -5.26 -0.04
N VAL A 47 13.19 -5.23 -0.22
CA VAL A 47 13.81 -5.52 -1.52
C VAL A 47 13.92 -7.03 -1.68
N ALA A 48 13.22 -7.58 -2.67
CA ALA A 48 13.28 -9.00 -2.97
C ALA A 48 14.60 -9.34 -3.69
N ALA A 49 14.93 -10.64 -3.77
CA ALA A 49 16.15 -11.12 -4.41
C ALA A 49 16.27 -10.76 -5.91
N ASP A 50 15.14 -10.43 -6.55
CA ASP A 50 15.06 -9.92 -7.93
C ASP A 50 15.32 -8.41 -8.05
N GLY A 51 15.64 -7.73 -6.95
CA GLY A 51 15.86 -6.28 -6.87
C GLY A 51 14.58 -5.45 -6.80
N ARG A 52 13.39 -6.06 -6.87
CA ARG A 52 12.12 -5.33 -6.84
C ARG A 52 11.70 -5.03 -5.41
N ARG A 53 11.10 -3.84 -5.21
CA ARG A 53 10.48 -3.46 -3.95
C ARG A 53 9.11 -4.12 -3.84
N ARG A 54 8.88 -4.81 -2.73
CA ARG A 54 7.60 -5.44 -2.38
C ARG A 54 7.10 -4.85 -1.08
N TYR A 55 5.80 -4.62 -1.03
CA TYR A 55 5.14 -4.09 0.14
C TYR A 55 4.36 -5.20 0.84
N ARG A 56 4.55 -5.32 2.15
CA ARG A 56 3.83 -6.26 3.00
C ARG A 56 3.03 -5.49 4.04
N ARG A 57 1.80 -5.90 4.27
CA ARG A 57 0.96 -5.33 5.33
C ARG A 57 1.40 -5.81 6.71
N LEU A 58 1.54 -4.87 7.65
CA LEU A 58 1.83 -5.14 9.07
C LEU A 58 0.62 -4.88 9.98
N ALA A 59 -0.15 -3.82 9.68
CA ALA A 59 -1.27 -3.39 10.52
C ALA A 59 -2.58 -4.14 10.21
N GLY A 60 -3.38 -4.42 11.23
CA GLY A 60 -4.77 -4.88 11.08
C GLY A 60 -5.74 -3.79 10.59
N ASP A 61 -6.97 -4.18 10.23
CA ASP A 61 -7.97 -3.26 9.64
C ASP A 61 -8.35 -2.11 10.58
N ALA A 62 -8.43 -2.36 11.89
CA ALA A 62 -8.80 -1.35 12.87
C ALA A 62 -7.78 -0.18 12.95
N LEU A 63 -6.49 -0.50 12.98
CA LEU A 63 -5.42 0.52 13.03
C LEU A 63 -5.37 1.32 11.72
N LEU A 64 -5.49 0.64 10.58
CA LEU A 64 -5.55 1.31 9.28
C LEU A 64 -6.76 2.24 9.17
N GLY A 65 -7.93 1.80 9.63
CA GLY A 65 -9.14 2.63 9.66
C GLY A 65 -8.95 3.92 10.47
N ALA A 66 -8.39 3.83 11.67
CA ALA A 66 -8.11 4.99 12.51
C ALA A 66 -7.17 6.00 11.84
N LEU A 67 -6.09 5.52 11.22
CA LEU A 67 -5.12 6.37 10.51
C LEU A 67 -5.73 7.07 9.29
N LEU A 68 -6.60 6.38 8.54
CA LEU A 68 -7.29 6.97 7.40
C LEU A 68 -8.30 8.05 7.83
N THR A 69 -8.99 7.86 8.96
CA THR A 69 -9.86 8.90 9.53
C THR A 69 -9.05 10.13 9.91
N GLN A 70 -7.88 9.95 10.56
CA GLN A 70 -7.01 11.07 10.94
C GLN A 70 -6.50 11.83 9.71
N ARG A 71 -6.04 11.13 8.67
CA ARG A 71 -5.52 11.74 7.43
C ARG A 71 -6.57 12.56 6.66
N ARG A 72 -7.87 12.24 6.78
CA ARG A 72 -8.96 12.93 6.07
C ARG A 72 -9.45 14.19 6.78
N GLY A 73 -9.04 14.40 8.03
CA GLY A 73 -9.42 15.55 8.85
C GLY A 73 -8.36 16.66 8.92
N ASP A 74 -7.20 16.45 8.30
CA ASP A 74 -6.10 17.41 8.13
C ASP A 74 -6.21 18.09 6.75
#